data_AF-M4Q4E6-F1
#
_entry.id   AF-M4Q4E6-F1
#
_cell.length_a   1.000
_cell.length_b   1.000
_cell.length_c   1.000
_cell.angle_alpha   90.00
_cell.angle_beta   90.00
_cell.angle_gamma   90.00
#
_symmetry.space_group_name_H-M   'P 1'
#
loop_
_entity.id
_entity.type
_entity.pdbx_description
1 polymer ?
#
loop_
_entity_poly.entity_id
_entity_poly.type
_entity_poly.pdbx_seq_one_letter_code
_entity_poly.pdbx_strand_id
1 'polypeptide(L)'
;LAESDSKSLLKKHLTKEVFDQLKTRKTSFGSTLLDIIQSGLENHDSGVGIYAPDAEAYTLFAEIFDPIIDDYHGGFKKTDKHPPKDFGDVDSFGNLDPTAQYKEMEEKVSSTLSGLGGELKGTFYPLTGMSKEVQQKLIDDHFLFKEGDRFLQAANACRFWPTGRGIFHNDAKTFLVWCNEEDHLRIISMQ
;
A
#
# COMPACT_ATOMS: atom_id res chain seq x y z
N LEU A 1 13.01 -16.53 13.47
CA LEU A 1 11.80 -16.92 12.72
C LEU A 1 11.43 -18.40 12.85
N ALA A 2 12.33 -19.36 12.56
CA ALA A 2 12.01 -20.79 12.67
C ALA A 2 11.54 -21.20 14.07
N GLU A 3 12.17 -20.65 15.12
CA GLU A 3 11.85 -20.92 16.53
C GLU A 3 10.75 -20.02 17.11
N SER A 4 10.18 -19.08 16.33
CA SER A 4 9.14 -18.19 16.85
C SER A 4 7.74 -18.72 16.58
N ASP A 5 6.73 -18.23 17.31
CA ASP A 5 5.31 -18.57 17.08
C ASP A 5 4.67 -17.76 15.94
N SER A 6 5.49 -17.15 15.06
CA SER A 6 4.99 -16.39 13.92
C SER A 6 4.07 -17.23 13.05
N LYS A 7 3.03 -16.60 12.51
CA LYS A 7 2.08 -17.16 11.54
C LYS A 7 2.19 -16.49 10.16
N SER A 8 3.27 -15.74 9.94
CA SER A 8 3.47 -14.96 8.73
C SER A 8 3.61 -15.85 7.50
N LEU A 9 3.16 -15.34 6.34
CA LEU A 9 3.42 -15.98 5.05
C LEU A 9 4.92 -16.10 4.77
N LEU A 10 5.72 -15.12 5.21
CA LEU A 10 7.18 -15.21 5.21
C LEU A 10 7.66 -16.49 5.89
N LYS A 11 7.23 -16.77 7.12
CA LYS A 11 7.66 -17.98 7.83
C LYS A 11 7.18 -19.25 7.15
N LYS A 12 5.96 -19.23 6.60
CA LYS A 12 5.37 -20.39 5.90
C LYS A 12 6.19 -20.77 4.65
N HIS A 13 6.66 -19.77 3.89
CA HIS A 13 7.25 -19.99 2.56
C HIS A 13 8.77 -19.84 2.49
N LEU A 14 9.42 -19.21 3.48
CA LEU A 14 10.88 -19.15 3.56
C LEU A 14 11.46 -20.46 4.11
N THR A 15 11.42 -21.51 3.29
CA THR A 15 12.12 -22.77 3.60
C THR A 15 13.64 -22.57 3.51
N LYS A 16 14.39 -23.53 4.07
CA LYS A 16 15.86 -23.51 3.97
C LYS A 16 16.33 -23.51 2.52
N GLU A 17 15.64 -24.28 1.66
CA GLU A 17 15.92 -24.38 0.23
C GLU A 17 15.71 -23.03 -0.46
N VAL A 18 14.57 -22.38 -0.22
CA VAL A 18 14.28 -21.04 -0.79
C VAL A 18 15.29 -20.02 -0.28
N PHE A 19 15.60 -20.02 1.01
CA PHE A 19 16.62 -19.14 1.58
C PHE A 19 18.00 -19.35 0.93
N ASP A 20 18.46 -20.60 0.82
CA ASP A 20 19.77 -20.92 0.24
C ASP A 20 19.88 -20.51 -1.23
N GLN A 21 18.78 -20.57 -1.99
CA GLN A 21 18.73 -20.13 -3.39
C GLN A 21 18.76 -18.60 -3.57
N LEU A 22 18.24 -17.85 -2.60
CA LEU A 22 18.00 -16.42 -2.71
C LEU A 22 19.02 -15.56 -1.95
N LYS A 23 19.65 -16.08 -0.90
CA LYS A 23 20.47 -15.28 0.05
C LYS A 23 21.65 -14.53 -0.54
N THR A 24 22.15 -14.94 -1.71
CA THR A 24 23.28 -14.28 -2.40
C THR A 24 22.86 -13.41 -3.58
N ARG A 25 21.55 -13.36 -3.90
CA ARG A 25 21.02 -12.56 -5.01
C ARG A 25 20.97 -11.09 -4.63
N LYS A 26 21.12 -10.24 -5.64
CA LYS A 26 21.11 -8.78 -5.52
C LYS A 26 20.52 -8.15 -6.78
N THR A 27 19.59 -7.21 -6.63
CA THR A 27 18.99 -6.48 -7.76
C THR A 27 20.00 -5.50 -8.36
N SER A 28 19.68 -4.94 -9.53
CA SER A 28 20.47 -3.87 -10.16
C SER A 28 20.56 -2.60 -9.29
N PHE A 29 19.58 -2.36 -8.43
CA PHE A 29 19.59 -1.28 -7.42
C PHE A 29 20.36 -1.64 -6.15
N GLY A 30 20.75 -2.90 -6.02
CA GLY A 30 21.54 -3.40 -4.93
C GLY A 30 20.76 -3.96 -3.74
N SER A 31 19.45 -4.12 -3.89
CA SER A 31 18.57 -4.72 -2.88
C SER A 31 18.81 -6.22 -2.76
N THR A 32 18.70 -6.75 -1.54
CA THR A 32 19.02 -8.13 -1.19
C THR A 32 17.82 -8.85 -0.57
N LEU A 33 17.96 -10.15 -0.31
CA LEU A 33 16.95 -10.89 0.44
C LEU A 33 16.68 -10.28 1.82
N LEU A 34 17.70 -9.72 2.48
CA LEU A 34 17.51 -9.09 3.80
C LEU A 34 16.56 -7.91 3.70
N ASP A 35 16.73 -7.03 2.71
CA ASP A 35 15.85 -5.87 2.52
C ASP A 35 14.38 -6.30 2.30
N ILE A 36 14.16 -7.49 1.71
CA ILE A 36 12.83 -8.05 1.48
C ILE A 36 12.20 -8.59 2.76
N ILE A 37 12.95 -9.32 3.59
CA ILE A 37 12.39 -10.09 4.71
C ILE A 37 12.59 -9.42 6.09
N GLN A 38 13.38 -8.35 6.17
CA GLN A 38 13.80 -7.72 7.43
C GLN A 38 12.60 -7.41 8.33
N SER A 39 11.55 -6.81 7.76
CA SER A 39 10.35 -6.46 8.52
C SER A 39 9.71 -7.67 9.21
N GLY A 40 9.53 -8.79 8.51
CA GLY A 40 8.95 -10.00 9.10
C GLY A 40 9.90 -10.78 10.02
N LEU A 41 11.22 -10.57 9.90
CA LEU A 41 12.20 -11.10 10.86
C LEU A 41 12.18 -10.35 12.19
N GLU A 42 11.99 -9.02 12.15
CA GLU A 42 11.91 -8.19 13.35
C GLU A 42 10.51 -8.23 13.99
N ASN A 43 9.47 -8.27 13.17
CA ASN A 43 8.07 -8.20 13.59
C ASN A 43 7.38 -9.55 13.38
N HIS A 44 7.59 -10.49 14.32
CA HIS A 44 7.09 -11.87 14.22
C HIS A 44 5.56 -12.00 14.15
N ASP A 45 4.81 -10.96 14.52
CA ASP A 45 3.35 -10.89 14.43
C ASP A 45 2.83 -10.32 13.10
N SER A 46 3.72 -10.13 12.11
CA SER A 46 3.35 -9.81 10.73
C SER A 46 2.41 -10.88 10.13
N GLY A 47 1.40 -10.46 9.37
CA GLY A 47 0.58 -11.37 8.56
C GLY A 47 1.32 -11.90 7.32
N VAL A 48 2.02 -11.01 6.60
CA VAL A 48 2.81 -11.36 5.40
C VAL A 48 4.30 -11.36 5.71
N GLY A 49 4.88 -10.20 6.05
CA GLY A 49 6.26 -10.07 6.53
C GLY A 49 7.32 -9.80 5.46
N ILE A 50 6.94 -9.54 4.21
CA ILE A 50 7.86 -9.18 3.13
C ILE A 50 7.45 -7.89 2.42
N TYR A 51 8.44 -7.16 1.91
CA TYR A 51 8.27 -5.98 1.06
C TYR A 51 9.19 -6.08 -0.16
N ALA A 52 8.82 -5.45 -1.27
CA ALA A 52 9.68 -5.33 -2.45
C ALA A 52 10.40 -3.98 -2.41
N PRO A 53 11.74 -3.94 -2.23
CA PRO A 53 12.49 -2.68 -2.20
C PRO A 53 12.52 -1.97 -3.56
N ASP A 54 12.37 -2.74 -4.64
CA ASP A 54 12.33 -2.27 -6.02
C ASP A 54 11.51 -3.25 -6.88
N ALA A 55 11.15 -2.83 -8.10
CA ALA A 55 10.31 -3.64 -8.99
C ALA A 55 10.99 -4.92 -9.48
N GLU A 56 12.33 -4.92 -9.62
CA GLU A 56 13.09 -6.09 -10.04
C GLU A 56 13.02 -7.21 -8.98
N ALA A 57 12.88 -6.83 -7.70
CA ALA A 57 12.80 -7.77 -6.58
C ALA A 57 11.70 -8.83 -6.77
N TYR A 58 10.53 -8.45 -7.30
CA TYR A 58 9.45 -9.40 -7.58
C TYR A 58 9.87 -10.52 -8.55
N THR A 59 10.74 -10.23 -9.51
CA THR A 59 11.21 -11.22 -10.49
C THR A 59 12.42 -11.97 -9.98
N LEU A 60 13.42 -11.27 -9.41
CA LEU A 60 14.68 -11.88 -8.97
C LEU A 60 14.47 -12.81 -7.76
N PHE A 61 13.51 -12.48 -6.90
CA PHE A 61 13.13 -13.23 -5.70
C PHE A 61 11.74 -13.88 -5.86
N ALA A 62 11.33 -14.19 -7.09
CA ALA A 62 10.04 -14.83 -7.38
C ALA A 62 9.80 -16.12 -6.57
N GLU A 63 10.85 -16.88 -6.24
CA GLU A 63 10.71 -18.12 -5.45
C GLU A 63 10.18 -17.89 -4.02
N ILE A 64 10.24 -16.67 -3.47
CA ILE A 64 9.55 -16.31 -2.22
C ILE A 64 8.30 -15.46 -2.46
N PHE A 65 8.30 -14.59 -3.47
CA PHE A 65 7.13 -13.74 -3.78
C PHE A 65 5.96 -14.53 -4.36
N ASP A 66 6.18 -15.36 -5.39
CA ASP A 66 5.13 -16.11 -6.09
C ASP A 66 4.25 -16.95 -5.13
N PRO A 67 4.80 -17.81 -4.25
CA PRO A 67 3.96 -18.61 -3.35
C PRO A 67 3.26 -17.77 -2.27
N ILE A 68 3.84 -16.63 -1.85
CA ILE A 68 3.20 -15.72 -0.91
C ILE A 68 2.03 -14.97 -1.58
N ILE A 69 2.22 -14.53 -2.82
CA ILE A 69 1.18 -13.87 -3.63
C ILE A 69 0.02 -14.84 -3.89
N ASP A 70 0.32 -16.08 -4.31
CA ASP A 70 -0.67 -17.14 -4.53
C ASP A 70 -1.52 -17.38 -3.27
N ASP A 71 -0.86 -17.52 -2.11
CA ASP A 71 -1.52 -17.78 -0.82
C ASP A 71 -2.35 -16.59 -0.32
N TYR A 72 -1.79 -15.37 -0.38
CA TYR A 72 -2.46 -14.16 0.08
C TYR A 72 -3.69 -13.80 -0.78
N HIS A 73 -3.59 -13.99 -2.09
CA HIS A 73 -4.67 -13.66 -3.03
C HIS A 73 -5.65 -14.82 -3.27
N GLY A 74 -5.45 -15.98 -2.63
CA GLY A 74 -6.36 -17.14 -2.76
C GLY A 74 -6.28 -17.84 -4.12
N GLY A 75 -5.13 -17.75 -4.80
CA GLY A 75 -4.86 -18.37 -6.10
C GLY A 75 -4.36 -17.37 -7.14
N PHE A 76 -3.06 -17.39 -7.39
CA PHE A 76 -2.39 -16.65 -8.47
C PHE A 76 -1.10 -17.39 -8.88
N LYS A 77 -1.24 -18.32 -9.83
CA LYS A 77 -0.14 -19.18 -10.26
C LYS A 77 0.89 -18.40 -11.06
N LYS A 78 2.11 -18.93 -11.14
CA LYS A 78 3.21 -18.37 -11.95
C LYS A 78 2.86 -18.18 -13.44
N THR A 79 1.90 -18.94 -13.96
CA THR A 79 1.40 -18.82 -15.34
C THR A 79 0.29 -17.80 -15.50
N ASP A 80 -0.32 -17.37 -14.41
CA ASP A 80 -1.43 -16.43 -14.41
C ASP A 80 -0.91 -15.03 -14.66
N LYS A 81 -1.77 -14.18 -15.21
CA LYS A 81 -1.48 -12.78 -15.48
C LYS A 81 -2.62 -11.95 -14.93
N HIS A 82 -2.28 -10.85 -14.26
CA HIS A 82 -3.27 -9.88 -13.84
C HIS A 82 -4.04 -9.40 -15.09
N PRO A 83 -5.39 -9.35 -15.07
CA PRO A 83 -6.17 -8.91 -16.21
C PRO A 83 -5.86 -7.43 -16.55
N PRO A 84 -6.19 -6.98 -17.77
CA PRO A 84 -6.20 -5.55 -18.07
C PRO A 84 -7.07 -4.78 -17.08
N LYS A 85 -6.68 -3.55 -16.77
CA LYS A 85 -7.46 -2.65 -15.91
C LYS A 85 -8.86 -2.45 -16.50
N ASP A 86 -9.87 -2.77 -15.70
CA ASP A 86 -11.28 -2.56 -16.00
C ASP A 86 -11.99 -2.10 -14.72
N PHE A 87 -12.66 -0.94 -14.77
CA PHE A 87 -13.45 -0.44 -13.64
C PHE A 87 -14.86 -1.07 -13.59
N GLY A 88 -15.22 -1.84 -14.61
CA GLY A 88 -16.56 -2.41 -14.75
C GLY A 88 -17.59 -1.35 -15.12
N ASP A 89 -18.85 -1.77 -15.03
CA ASP A 89 -20.00 -0.87 -15.19
C ASP A 89 -20.32 -0.20 -13.87
N VAL A 90 -20.01 1.09 -13.75
CA VAL A 90 -20.30 1.87 -12.55
C VAL A 90 -21.81 2.00 -12.29
N ASP A 91 -22.65 1.77 -13.30
CA ASP A 91 -24.11 1.82 -13.17
C ASP A 91 -24.68 0.49 -12.65
N SER A 92 -23.85 -0.56 -12.54
CA SER A 92 -24.25 -1.89 -12.08
C SER A 92 -24.25 -2.05 -10.55
N PHE A 93 -23.76 -1.06 -9.81
CA PHE A 93 -23.77 -1.10 -8.34
C PHE A 93 -25.20 -0.98 -7.81
N GLY A 94 -25.64 -1.96 -7.02
CA GLY A 94 -26.92 -1.88 -6.30
C GLY A 94 -26.88 -0.78 -5.23
N ASN A 95 -28.03 -0.18 -4.95
CA ASN A 95 -28.12 0.87 -3.94
C ASN A 95 -27.77 0.33 -2.53
N LEU A 96 -26.61 0.71 -2.00
CA LEU A 96 -26.16 0.37 -0.65
C LEU A 96 -26.81 1.24 0.44
N ASP A 97 -27.50 2.32 0.07
CA ASP A 97 -28.25 3.23 0.97
C ASP A 97 -29.64 3.63 0.40
N PRO A 98 -30.71 2.95 0.82
CA PRO A 98 -32.08 3.24 0.42
C PRO A 98 -32.57 4.65 0.79
N THR A 99 -31.87 5.38 1.67
CA THR A 99 -32.30 6.69 2.20
C THR A 99 -31.85 7.88 1.35
N ALA A 100 -31.22 7.61 0.19
CA ALA A 100 -30.91 8.56 -0.87
C ALA A 100 -29.80 9.59 -0.57
N GLN A 101 -28.85 9.29 0.33
CA GLN A 101 -27.68 10.14 0.52
C GLN A 101 -26.62 9.96 -0.59
N TYR A 102 -26.69 8.88 -1.38
CA TYR A 102 -25.62 8.46 -2.32
C TYR A 102 -25.86 8.84 -3.79
N LYS A 103 -27.07 9.28 -4.17
CA LYS A 103 -27.38 9.69 -5.56
C LYS A 103 -26.57 10.89 -6.03
N GLU A 104 -26.17 11.75 -5.10
CA GLU A 104 -25.30 12.90 -5.40
C GLU A 104 -23.88 12.42 -5.78
N MET A 105 -23.43 11.28 -5.26
CA MET A 105 -22.07 10.77 -5.45
C MET A 105 -21.87 10.10 -6.82
N GLU A 106 -22.89 9.43 -7.34
CA GLU A 106 -22.89 8.83 -8.69
C GLU A 106 -22.72 9.89 -9.79
N GLU A 107 -23.50 10.97 -9.73
CA GLU A 107 -23.41 12.11 -10.66
C GLU A 107 -22.04 12.81 -10.57
N LYS A 108 -21.51 12.94 -9.35
CA LYS A 108 -20.21 13.56 -9.07
C LYS A 108 -19.04 12.73 -9.57
N VAL A 109 -19.05 11.40 -9.39
CA VAL A 109 -17.99 10.50 -9.87
C VAL A 109 -17.97 10.43 -11.40
N SER A 110 -19.13 10.30 -12.04
CA SER A 110 -19.26 10.27 -13.50
C SER A 110 -18.80 11.60 -14.15
N SER A 111 -19.19 12.74 -13.57
CA SER A 111 -18.71 14.07 -14.00
C SER A 111 -17.21 14.25 -13.78
N THR A 112 -16.68 13.77 -12.65
CA THR A 112 -15.28 13.92 -12.23
C THR A 112 -14.28 13.23 -13.16
N LEU A 113 -14.64 12.07 -13.72
CA LEU A 113 -13.76 11.29 -14.60
C LEU A 113 -13.55 11.93 -15.98
N SER A 114 -14.32 12.97 -16.33
CA SER A 114 -14.30 13.56 -17.67
C SER A 114 -13.33 14.75 -17.89
N GLY A 115 -12.55 15.17 -16.89
CA GLY A 115 -11.48 16.16 -17.06
C GLY A 115 -11.15 16.92 -15.78
N LEU A 116 -10.16 16.43 -15.02
CA LEU A 116 -9.90 16.82 -13.63
C LEU A 116 -9.76 18.34 -13.40
N GLY A 117 -10.85 18.88 -12.85
CA GLY A 117 -11.12 20.23 -12.33
C GLY A 117 -12.43 20.13 -11.52
N GLY A 118 -12.97 21.23 -10.98
CA GLY A 118 -14.21 21.17 -10.19
C GLY A 118 -14.01 20.53 -8.82
N GLU A 119 -14.79 19.49 -8.48
CA GLU A 119 -14.86 18.90 -7.13
C GLU A 119 -13.55 18.21 -6.67
N LEU A 120 -12.71 17.78 -7.61
CA LEU A 120 -11.38 17.23 -7.28
C LEU A 120 -10.30 18.28 -7.12
N LYS A 121 -10.63 19.57 -7.29
CA LYS A 121 -9.71 20.66 -6.99
C LYS A 121 -9.39 20.63 -5.50
N GLY A 122 -8.11 20.70 -5.18
CA GLY A 122 -7.63 20.61 -3.81
C GLY A 122 -6.26 21.24 -3.64
N THR A 123 -5.73 21.07 -2.43
CA THR A 123 -4.45 21.61 -2.01
C THR A 123 -3.56 20.47 -1.54
N PHE A 124 -2.26 20.55 -1.86
CA PHE A 124 -1.26 19.66 -1.30
C PHE A 124 -0.67 20.26 -0.02
N TYR A 125 -0.65 19.47 1.04
CA TYR A 125 -0.12 19.80 2.35
C TYR A 125 1.10 18.90 2.62
N PRO A 126 2.33 19.42 2.46
CA PRO A 126 3.53 18.70 2.85
C PRO A 126 3.52 18.41 4.35
N LEU A 127 4.03 17.24 4.75
CA LEU A 127 4.26 16.96 6.17
C LEU A 127 5.40 17.80 6.73
N THR A 128 6.42 18.12 5.93
CA THR A 128 7.47 19.06 6.33
C THR A 128 6.87 20.45 6.60
N GLY A 129 6.94 20.89 7.86
CA GLY A 129 6.40 22.17 8.29
C GLY A 129 4.93 22.13 8.75
N MET A 130 4.26 20.98 8.66
CA MET A 130 2.94 20.79 9.26
C MET A 130 3.05 20.76 10.79
N SER A 131 2.16 21.47 11.48
CA SER A 131 2.12 21.45 12.94
C SER A 131 1.63 20.08 13.44
N LYS A 132 2.07 19.66 14.64
CA LYS A 132 1.69 18.36 15.20
C LYS A 132 0.20 18.29 15.53
N GLU A 133 -0.42 19.42 15.87
CA GLU A 133 -1.86 19.51 16.13
C GLU A 133 -2.66 19.27 14.85
N VAL A 134 -2.23 19.86 13.72
CA VAL A 134 -2.87 19.63 12.41
C VAL A 134 -2.66 18.18 11.96
N GLN A 135 -1.43 17.67 12.08
CA GLN A 135 -1.10 16.29 11.72
C GLN A 135 -1.96 15.29 12.51
N GLN A 136 -2.03 15.46 13.84
CA GLN A 136 -2.81 14.58 14.71
C GLN A 136 -4.31 14.66 14.39
N LYS A 137 -4.86 15.86 14.18
CA LYS A 137 -6.26 16.01 13.80
C LYS A 137 -6.59 15.28 12.49
N LEU A 138 -5.72 15.36 11.48
CA LEU A 138 -5.93 14.64 10.22
C LEU A 138 -5.87 13.11 10.39
N ILE A 139 -5.05 12.61 11.34
CA ILE A 139 -5.01 11.18 11.68
C ILE A 139 -6.28 10.76 12.41
N ASP A 140 -6.73 11.56 13.39
CA ASP A 140 -7.93 11.30 14.19
C ASP A 140 -9.20 11.32 13.31
N ASP A 141 -9.25 12.21 12.33
CA ASP A 141 -10.33 12.30 11.33
C ASP A 141 -10.21 11.22 10.22
N HIS A 142 -9.26 10.27 10.33
CA HIS A 142 -8.99 9.21 9.36
C HIS A 142 -8.58 9.66 7.95
N PHE A 143 -8.12 10.91 7.79
CA PHE A 143 -7.68 11.45 6.51
C PHE A 143 -6.21 11.22 6.20
N LEU A 144 -5.34 11.20 7.22
CA LEU A 144 -3.88 11.07 7.07
C LEU A 144 -3.38 9.75 7.66
N PHE A 145 -2.36 9.17 7.01
CA PHE A 145 -1.65 8.01 7.51
C PHE A 145 -0.98 8.29 8.86
N LYS A 146 -0.91 7.26 9.71
CA LYS A 146 -0.21 7.34 11.00
C LYS A 146 1.30 7.43 10.80
N GLU A 147 1.96 8.17 11.69
CA GLU A 147 3.43 8.18 11.77
C GLU A 147 3.92 6.97 12.58
N GLY A 148 5.05 6.39 12.18
CA GLY A 148 5.75 5.39 12.99
C GLY A 148 5.20 3.96 12.92
N ASP A 149 4.70 3.52 11.76
CA ASP A 149 4.40 2.11 11.58
C ASP A 149 5.67 1.26 11.65
N ARG A 150 5.76 0.39 12.67
CA ARG A 150 6.95 -0.43 12.93
C ARG A 150 7.27 -1.42 11.81
N PHE A 151 6.27 -1.86 11.04
CA PHE A 151 6.50 -2.79 9.93
C PHE A 151 7.20 -2.05 8.78
N LEU A 152 6.74 -0.83 8.47
CA LEU A 152 7.35 0.02 7.45
C LEU A 152 8.73 0.54 7.88
N GLN A 153 8.91 0.84 9.17
CA GLN A 153 10.21 1.22 9.72
C GLN A 153 11.24 0.09 9.58
N ALA A 154 10.87 -1.13 9.96
CA ALA A 154 11.74 -2.30 9.82
C ALA A 154 11.99 -2.68 8.35
N ALA A 155 11.08 -2.31 7.44
CA ALA A 155 11.28 -2.42 5.98
C ALA A 155 12.14 -1.28 5.39
N ASN A 156 12.66 -0.36 6.22
CA ASN A 156 13.37 0.86 5.79
C ASN A 156 12.55 1.83 4.90
N ALA A 157 11.22 1.69 4.84
CA ALA A 157 10.36 2.52 4.01
C ALA A 157 10.17 3.96 4.55
N CYS A 158 10.41 4.16 5.85
CA CYS A 158 10.25 5.47 6.51
C CYS A 158 11.53 6.33 6.54
N ARG A 159 12.56 6.01 5.75
CA ARG A 159 13.81 6.80 5.74
C ARG A 159 13.55 8.26 5.38
N PHE A 160 14.27 9.18 6.03
CA PHE A 160 14.21 10.63 5.84
C PHE A 160 12.88 11.30 6.23
N TRP A 161 12.03 10.62 7.00
CA TRP A 161 10.76 11.18 7.48
C TRP A 161 10.94 12.55 8.15
N PRO A 162 10.05 13.55 7.90
CA PRO A 162 8.86 13.53 7.02
C PRO A 162 9.15 14.01 5.59
N THR A 163 10.41 14.11 5.17
CA THR A 163 10.79 14.74 3.89
C THR A 163 10.17 14.03 2.70
N GLY A 164 9.56 14.80 1.80
CA GLY A 164 8.92 14.28 0.58
C GLY A 164 7.54 13.66 0.80
N ARG A 165 7.02 13.67 2.04
CA ARG A 165 5.70 13.12 2.37
C ARG A 165 4.67 14.23 2.47
N GLY A 166 3.42 13.89 2.22
CA GLY A 166 2.32 14.83 2.34
C GLY A 166 0.99 14.22 1.96
N ILE A 167 -0.04 15.05 2.05
CA ILE A 167 -1.40 14.71 1.70
C ILE A 167 -1.95 15.78 0.77
N PHE A 168 -2.52 15.37 -0.35
CA PHE A 168 -3.44 16.18 -1.12
C PHE A 168 -4.86 15.90 -0.63
N HIS A 169 -5.70 16.92 -0.54
CA HIS A 169 -7.15 16.71 -0.48
C HIS A 169 -7.92 17.86 -1.12
N ASN A 170 -9.12 17.57 -1.62
CA ASN A 170 -10.09 18.61 -1.99
C ASN A 170 -10.66 19.31 -0.75
N ASP A 171 -11.34 20.45 -0.94
CA ASP A 171 -11.86 21.26 0.18
C ASP A 171 -12.86 20.48 1.04
N ALA A 172 -13.63 19.58 0.42
CA ALA A 172 -14.60 18.72 1.11
C ALA A 172 -13.97 17.52 1.83
N LYS A 173 -12.67 17.24 1.61
CA LYS A 173 -11.96 16.03 2.08
C LYS A 173 -12.62 14.71 1.69
N THR A 174 -13.30 14.70 0.54
CA THR A 174 -13.90 13.51 -0.04
C THR A 174 -12.97 12.81 -1.04
N PHE A 175 -11.95 13.52 -1.52
CA PHE A 175 -10.89 12.98 -2.37
C PHE A 175 -9.54 13.36 -1.81
N LEU A 176 -8.70 12.34 -1.55
CA LEU A 176 -7.38 12.51 -0.95
C LEU A 176 -6.33 11.72 -1.73
N VAL A 177 -5.10 12.21 -1.71
CA VAL A 177 -3.94 11.47 -2.21
C VAL A 177 -2.83 11.52 -1.18
N TRP A 178 -2.43 10.36 -0.66
CA TRP A 178 -1.24 10.25 0.17
C TRP A 178 -0.01 10.15 -0.72
N CYS A 179 1.06 10.84 -0.35
CA CYS A 179 2.31 10.85 -1.10
C CYS A 179 3.45 10.30 -0.23
N ASN A 180 4.16 9.30 -0.77
CA ASN A 180 5.38 8.69 -0.21
C ASN A 180 5.26 8.10 1.20
N GLU A 181 4.11 7.51 1.53
CA GLU A 181 3.96 6.73 2.76
C GLU A 181 4.48 5.30 2.57
N GLU A 182 3.63 4.31 2.33
CA GLU A 182 4.03 2.94 1.97
C GLU A 182 4.31 2.83 0.46
N ASP A 183 3.38 3.34 -0.34
CA ASP A 183 3.51 3.49 -1.78
C ASP A 183 3.85 4.94 -2.17
N HIS A 184 4.28 5.14 -3.40
CA HIS A 184 4.48 6.49 -3.94
C HIS A 184 3.19 7.33 -3.88
N LEU A 185 2.05 6.73 -4.22
CA LEU A 185 0.74 7.36 -4.19
C LEU A 185 -0.32 6.38 -3.70
N ARG A 186 -1.18 6.83 -2.78
CA ARG A 186 -2.45 6.17 -2.45
C ARG A 186 -3.58 7.13 -2.76
N ILE A 187 -4.45 6.76 -3.70
CA ILE A 187 -5.60 7.56 -4.13
C ILE A 187 -6.83 7.08 -3.34
N ILE A 188 -7.51 8.00 -2.67
CA ILE A 188 -8.58 7.71 -1.72
C ILE A 188 -9.81 8.53 -2.08
N SER A 189 -10.98 7.88 -2.09
CA SER A 189 -12.29 8.51 -2.16
C SER A 189 -13.11 8.06 -0.94
N MET A 190 -13.65 9.01 -0.17
CA MET A 190 -14.42 8.75 1.05
C MET A 190 -15.45 9.85 1.29
N GLN A 191 -16.40 9.64 2.21
CA GLN A 191 -17.41 10.61 2.63
C GLN A 191 -17.64 10.57 4.13
#